data_AF-A0A1E4QYL3-F1
#
_entry.id   AF-A0A1E4QYL3-F1
#
_cell.length_a   1.000
_cell.length_b   1.000
_cell.length_c   1.000
_cell.angle_alpha   90.00
_cell.angle_beta   90.00
_cell.angle_gamma   90.00
#
_symmetry.space_group_name_H-M   'P 1'
#
loop_
_entity.id
_entity.type
_entity.pdbx_description
1 polymer ?
#
loop_
_entity_poly.entity_id
_entity_poly.type
_entity_poly.pdbx_seq_one_letter_code
_entity_poly.pdbx_strand_id
1 'polypeptide(L)'
;MGKLCMYCMEEYRNDDIMVPYKINEVGVYQDCPKRTCDGKIYTIDDSIISTITILNSKGYHTYSSCAGHHLEHSTECYIEFTNEVKSIPVLPVGFKLRKKTIEGKTRLAIYCKPNSEDPIDQFTELLDFAQILYEWAIELDFNFSGLNIAVIDLGSEYIFSPLVESAFLNVGKTDAKEKMEKQNKEKLKHTSNKSNGPDTGEIRLKEVTKAKRKRCNSSAIAKSESKKESKNKSGYPKKNKD
;
A
#
# COMPACT_ATOMS: atom_id res chain seq x y z
N MET A 1 -8.40 -7.25 7.86
CA MET A 1 -7.04 -7.57 7.39
C MET A 1 -7.02 -9.04 7.04
N GLY A 2 -6.52 -9.34 5.85
CA GLY A 2 -6.51 -10.65 5.25
C GLY A 2 -5.16 -11.30 5.51
N LYS A 3 -5.10 -12.62 5.30
CA LYS A 3 -3.87 -13.39 5.49
C LYS A 3 -3.51 -14.05 4.17
N LEU A 4 -2.28 -13.83 3.70
CA LEU A 4 -1.80 -14.38 2.42
C LEU A 4 -0.52 -15.18 2.65
N CYS A 5 -0.46 -16.41 2.14
CA CYS A 5 0.79 -17.15 2.05
C CYS A 5 1.64 -16.62 0.88
N MET A 6 2.82 -16.10 1.16
CA MET A 6 3.71 -15.50 0.16
C MET A 6 4.44 -16.51 -0.74
N TYR A 7 4.13 -17.80 -0.61
CA TYR A 7 4.69 -18.85 -1.46
C TYR A 7 3.61 -19.47 -2.35
N CYS A 8 2.56 -20.06 -1.76
CA CYS A 8 1.49 -20.70 -2.52
C CYS A 8 0.35 -19.74 -2.93
N MET A 9 0.42 -18.48 -2.53
CA MET A 9 -0.56 -17.42 -2.85
C MET A 9 -1.99 -17.71 -2.40
N GLU A 10 -2.16 -18.62 -1.43
CA GLU A 10 -3.48 -18.89 -0.85
C GLU A 10 -3.83 -17.85 0.21
N GLU A 11 -5.07 -17.36 0.10
CA GLU A 11 -5.69 -16.46 1.07
C GLU A 11 -6.38 -17.28 2.16
N TYR A 12 -6.23 -16.84 3.41
CA TYR A 12 -6.83 -17.46 4.59
C TYR A 12 -7.67 -16.44 5.35
N ARG A 13 -8.78 -16.90 5.93
CA ARG A 13 -9.54 -16.10 6.89
C ARG A 13 -8.86 -16.15 8.25
N ASN A 14 -9.18 -15.19 9.11
CA ASN A 14 -8.59 -15.11 10.45
C ASN A 14 -8.83 -16.38 11.28
N ASP A 15 -9.96 -17.05 11.07
CA ASP A 15 -10.38 -18.23 11.82
C ASP A 15 -9.77 -19.55 11.28
N ASP A 16 -9.20 -19.53 10.08
CA ASP A 16 -8.72 -20.75 9.40
C ASP A 16 -7.33 -21.21 9.91
N ILE A 17 -6.60 -20.34 10.61
CA ILE A 17 -5.21 -20.59 11.01
C ILE A 17 -5.09 -20.62 12.53
N MET A 18 -5.01 -21.83 13.09
CA MET A 18 -4.70 -22.07 14.51
C MET A 18 -3.19 -22.20 14.80
N VAL A 19 -2.34 -21.74 13.88
CA VAL A 19 -0.87 -21.78 14.01
C VAL A 19 -0.39 -20.61 14.86
N PRO A 20 0.54 -20.78 15.82
CA PRO A 20 1.06 -19.68 16.61
C PRO A 20 1.82 -18.65 15.76
N TYR A 21 1.71 -17.38 16.13
CA TYR A 21 2.48 -16.30 15.52
C TYR A 21 3.98 -16.43 15.85
N LYS A 22 4.81 -16.11 14.86
CA LYS A 22 6.27 -16.01 14.96
C LYS A 22 6.72 -14.60 14.56
N ILE A 23 7.90 -14.19 15.01
CA ILE A 23 8.46 -12.87 14.71
C ILE A 23 9.83 -13.06 14.03
N ASN A 24 10.07 -12.31 12.97
CA ASN A 24 11.38 -12.18 12.32
C ASN A 24 11.70 -10.69 12.06
N GLU A 25 12.76 -10.43 11.31
CA GLU A 25 13.21 -9.07 10.93
C GLU A 25 12.20 -8.30 10.08
N VAL A 26 11.33 -9.00 9.34
CA VAL A 26 10.29 -8.42 8.47
C VAL A 26 9.02 -8.11 9.27
N GLY A 27 8.71 -8.91 10.30
CA GLY A 27 7.58 -8.71 11.18
C GLY A 27 6.97 -10.01 11.71
N VAL A 28 5.67 -9.96 11.96
CA VAL A 28 4.90 -11.09 12.49
C VAL A 28 4.40 -11.96 11.33
N TYR A 29 4.59 -13.28 11.44
CA TYR A 29 4.16 -14.25 10.43
C TYR A 29 3.64 -15.55 11.06
N GLN A 30 2.96 -16.37 10.27
CA GLN A 30 2.56 -17.74 10.60
C GLN A 30 3.11 -18.70 9.53
N ASP A 31 3.35 -19.97 9.85
CA ASP A 31 3.71 -20.96 8.82
C ASP A 31 2.46 -21.38 8.03
N CYS A 32 2.64 -21.66 6.74
CA CYS A 32 1.55 -22.16 5.90
C CYS A 32 1.03 -23.52 6.40
N PRO A 33 -0.29 -23.71 6.58
CA PRO A 33 -0.84 -24.99 7.03
C PRO A 33 -0.85 -26.07 5.93
N LYS A 34 -0.64 -25.70 4.65
CA LYS A 34 -0.52 -26.66 3.55
C LYS A 34 0.76 -27.49 3.73
N ARG A 35 0.61 -28.82 3.88
CA ARG A 35 1.73 -29.76 4.07
C ARG A 35 2.80 -29.72 2.99
N THR A 36 2.46 -29.27 1.78
CA THR A 36 3.36 -29.17 0.63
C THR A 36 3.92 -27.76 0.43
N CYS A 37 3.70 -26.84 1.38
CA CYS A 37 4.12 -25.46 1.31
C CYS A 37 4.94 -25.10 2.55
N ASP A 38 6.16 -24.65 2.34
CA ASP A 38 7.06 -24.10 3.37
C ASP A 38 6.96 -22.56 3.47
N GLY A 39 5.90 -22.00 2.88
CA GLY A 39 5.66 -20.57 2.83
C GLY A 39 5.30 -19.96 4.17
N LYS A 40 5.44 -18.65 4.24
CA LYS A 40 5.04 -17.83 5.39
C LYS A 40 3.79 -17.03 5.05
N ILE A 41 2.88 -16.97 6.01
CA ILE A 41 1.65 -16.21 5.96
C ILE A 41 1.86 -14.87 6.66
N TYR A 42 1.51 -13.80 5.96
CA TYR A 42 1.55 -12.43 6.49
C TYR A 42 0.16 -11.81 6.46
N THR A 43 -0.03 -10.82 7.34
CA THR A 43 -1.24 -10.01 7.36
C THR A 43 -1.11 -8.90 6.33
N ILE A 44 -2.11 -8.74 5.48
CA ILE A 44 -2.18 -7.75 4.40
C ILE A 44 -3.51 -7.02 4.50
N ASP A 45 -3.54 -5.73 4.15
CA ASP A 45 -4.78 -4.96 4.09
C ASP A 45 -5.75 -5.55 3.05
N ASP A 46 -7.01 -5.72 3.44
CA ASP A 46 -8.04 -6.40 2.64
C ASP A 46 -8.23 -5.74 1.27
N SER A 47 -8.06 -4.41 1.20
CA SER A 47 -8.27 -3.63 -0.03
C SER A 47 -7.21 -3.88 -1.10
N ILE A 48 -6.01 -4.37 -0.73
CA ILE A 48 -4.91 -4.58 -1.68
C ILE A 48 -4.45 -6.05 -1.76
N ILE A 49 -5.01 -6.96 -0.97
CA ILE A 49 -4.56 -8.36 -0.93
C ILE A 49 -4.58 -9.02 -2.32
N SER A 50 -5.65 -8.83 -3.10
CA SER A 50 -5.75 -9.38 -4.45
C SER A 50 -4.72 -8.77 -5.40
N THR A 51 -4.40 -7.48 -5.26
CA THR A 51 -3.30 -6.82 -5.99
C THR A 51 -1.98 -7.50 -5.68
N ILE A 52 -1.68 -7.72 -4.40
CA ILE A 52 -0.44 -8.37 -3.96
C ILE A 52 -0.35 -9.80 -4.49
N THR A 53 -1.45 -10.57 -4.46
CA THR A 53 -1.55 -11.91 -5.03
C THR A 53 -1.19 -11.91 -6.52
N ILE A 54 -1.79 -11.01 -7.32
CA ILE A 54 -1.54 -10.91 -8.76
C ILE A 54 -0.07 -10.52 -9.03
N LEU A 55 0.45 -9.51 -8.36
CA LEU A 55 1.84 -9.05 -8.55
C LEU A 55 2.84 -10.17 -8.28
N ASN A 56 2.69 -10.88 -7.15
CA ASN A 56 3.57 -11.98 -6.81
C ASN A 56 3.48 -13.14 -7.83
N SER A 57 2.28 -13.46 -8.32
CA SER A 57 2.09 -14.48 -9.36
C SER A 57 2.76 -14.12 -10.70
N LYS A 58 2.92 -12.82 -10.97
CA LYS A 58 3.58 -12.30 -12.17
C LYS A 58 5.09 -12.07 -11.99
N GLY A 59 5.68 -12.47 -10.86
CA GLY A 59 7.11 -12.28 -10.58
C GLY A 59 7.48 -10.87 -10.11
N TYR A 60 6.50 -10.03 -9.76
CA TYR A 60 6.74 -8.76 -9.05
C TYR A 60 6.67 -8.99 -7.56
N HIS A 61 7.65 -9.74 -7.03
CA HIS A 61 7.64 -10.14 -5.63
C HIS A 61 7.62 -8.94 -4.68
N THR A 62 6.66 -8.93 -3.76
CA THR A 62 6.45 -7.82 -2.82
C THR A 62 7.13 -8.11 -1.49
N TYR A 63 7.75 -7.10 -0.90
CA TYR A 63 8.42 -7.18 0.41
C TYR A 63 7.56 -6.61 1.54
N SER A 64 6.94 -5.45 1.33
CA SER A 64 6.09 -4.77 2.31
C SER A 64 5.03 -3.95 1.58
N SER A 65 3.87 -3.74 2.20
CA SER A 65 2.78 -2.96 1.61
C SER A 65 1.89 -2.37 2.69
N CYS A 66 1.22 -1.27 2.36
CA CYS A 66 0.17 -0.66 3.17
C CYS A 66 -0.86 -0.01 2.24
N ALA A 67 -2.14 -0.22 2.53
CA ALA A 67 -3.22 0.45 1.80
C ALA A 67 -3.39 1.92 2.20
N GLY A 68 -2.69 2.38 3.24
CA GLY A 68 -2.82 3.70 3.85
C GLY A 68 -3.81 3.69 5.02
N HIS A 69 -3.50 4.42 6.09
CA HIS A 69 -4.34 4.52 7.27
C HIS A 69 -4.68 5.98 7.55
N HIS A 70 -5.97 6.32 7.50
CA HIS A 70 -6.47 7.71 7.67
C HIS A 70 -6.21 8.30 9.08
N LEU A 71 -6.01 7.47 10.11
CA LEU A 71 -5.83 7.91 11.50
C LEU A 71 -4.38 7.82 12.01
N GLU A 72 -3.46 7.31 11.20
CA GLU A 72 -2.08 7.09 11.61
C GLU A 72 -1.12 8.12 10.99
N HIS A 73 0.12 8.13 11.49
CA HIS A 73 1.17 9.04 11.01
C HIS A 73 1.54 8.88 9.53
N SER A 74 1.01 7.85 8.84
CA SER A 74 1.22 7.60 7.42
C SER A 74 -0.10 7.32 6.70
N THR A 75 -0.58 8.32 5.98
CA THR A 75 -1.70 8.17 5.03
C THR A 75 -1.24 7.65 3.66
N GLU A 76 0.04 7.32 3.51
CA GLU A 76 0.61 6.88 2.23
C GLU A 76 0.24 5.41 1.94
N CYS A 77 -0.40 5.17 0.79
CA CYS A 77 -0.54 3.84 0.21
C CYS A 77 0.77 3.49 -0.50
N TYR A 78 1.34 2.31 -0.24
CA TYR A 78 2.58 1.89 -0.88
C TYR A 78 2.69 0.38 -1.08
N ILE A 79 3.52 0.00 -2.07
CA ILE A 79 4.00 -1.36 -2.28
C ILE A 79 5.52 -1.29 -2.49
N GLU A 80 6.27 -1.94 -1.61
CA GLU A 80 7.72 -2.14 -1.71
C GLU A 80 7.99 -3.53 -2.29
N PHE A 81 8.86 -3.61 -3.29
CA PHE A 81 9.23 -4.83 -3.97
C PHE A 81 10.51 -5.43 -3.39
N THR A 82 10.69 -6.75 -3.57
CA THR A 82 11.97 -7.40 -3.25
C THR A 82 13.09 -6.84 -4.13
N ASN A 83 14.33 -7.08 -3.74
CA ASN A 83 15.52 -6.66 -4.48
C ASN A 83 15.70 -7.41 -5.83
N GLU A 84 14.88 -8.44 -6.10
CA GLU A 84 14.87 -9.18 -7.38
C GLU A 84 14.16 -8.39 -8.48
N VAL A 85 13.19 -7.55 -8.12
CA VAL A 85 12.49 -6.67 -9.06
C VAL A 85 13.39 -5.48 -9.40
N LYS A 86 13.99 -5.50 -10.60
CA LYS A 86 14.93 -4.46 -11.07
C LYS A 86 14.26 -3.26 -11.72
N SER A 87 13.07 -3.47 -12.31
CA SER A 87 12.33 -2.44 -13.02
C SER A 87 10.83 -2.70 -12.94
N ILE A 88 10.06 -1.63 -13.10
CA ILE A 88 8.60 -1.65 -13.21
C ILE A 88 8.28 -0.93 -14.53
N PRO A 89 7.65 -1.59 -15.52
CA PRO A 89 7.57 -1.05 -16.87
C PRO A 89 6.68 0.19 -16.96
N VAL A 90 5.54 0.17 -16.27
CA VAL A 90 4.56 1.25 -16.22
C VAL A 90 4.11 1.43 -14.78
N LEU A 91 3.99 2.68 -14.33
CA LEU A 91 3.48 3.01 -13.00
C LEU A 91 1.95 3.17 -13.03
N PRO A 92 1.25 2.82 -11.95
CA PRO A 92 -0.17 3.12 -11.82
C PRO A 92 -0.39 4.64 -11.81
N VAL A 93 -1.55 5.09 -12.29
CA VAL A 93 -1.89 6.51 -12.38
C VAL A 93 -1.83 7.15 -10.99
N GLY A 94 -1.12 8.28 -10.87
CA GLY A 94 -0.95 9.01 -9.60
C GLY A 94 0.12 8.45 -8.67
N PHE A 95 0.63 7.23 -8.91
CA PHE A 95 1.70 6.66 -8.11
C PHE A 95 3.07 7.18 -8.54
N LYS A 96 3.97 7.30 -7.56
CA LYS A 96 5.36 7.70 -7.75
C LYS A 96 6.29 6.55 -7.43
N LEU A 97 7.42 6.46 -8.14
CA LEU A 97 8.48 5.51 -7.86
C LEU A 97 9.50 6.11 -6.87
N ARG A 98 9.86 5.35 -5.84
CA ARG A 98 10.96 5.63 -4.92
C ARG A 98 11.94 4.46 -4.92
N LYS A 99 13.23 4.77 -4.79
CA LYS A 99 14.28 3.78 -4.51
C LYS A 99 14.70 3.93 -3.06
N LYS A 100 14.75 2.83 -2.32
CA LYS A 100 15.17 2.81 -0.92
C LYS A 100 16.31 1.80 -0.77
N THR A 101 17.40 2.22 -0.16
CA THR A 101 18.53 1.34 0.15
C THR A 101 18.42 0.94 1.62
N ILE A 102 18.21 -0.34 1.88
CA ILE A 102 18.13 -0.93 3.22
C ILE A 102 19.22 -2.00 3.29
N GLU A 103 20.15 -1.87 4.24
CA GLU A 103 21.24 -2.84 4.44
C GLU A 103 22.07 -3.11 3.17
N GLY A 104 22.33 -2.05 2.39
CA GLY A 104 23.08 -2.15 1.12
C GLY A 104 22.29 -2.77 -0.03
N LYS A 105 21.02 -3.17 0.17
CA LYS A 105 20.13 -3.66 -0.88
C LYS A 105 19.18 -2.54 -1.31
N THR A 106 19.22 -2.21 -2.60
CA THR A 106 18.27 -1.25 -3.20
C THR A 106 16.97 -1.96 -3.56
N ARG A 107 15.85 -1.40 -3.10
CA ARG A 107 14.49 -1.85 -3.43
C ARG A 107 13.70 -0.74 -4.08
N LEU A 108 12.77 -1.15 -4.95
CA LEU A 108 11.80 -0.25 -5.56
C LEU A 108 10.55 -0.20 -4.67
N ALA A 109 9.96 0.98 -4.55
CA ALA A 109 8.66 1.15 -3.93
C ALA A 109 7.81 2.09 -4.78
N ILE A 110 6.55 1.74 -4.99
CA ILE A 110 5.55 2.65 -5.52
C ILE A 110 4.71 3.18 -4.36
N TYR A 111 4.33 4.45 -4.43
CA TYR A 111 3.51 5.07 -3.38
C TYR A 111 2.61 6.17 -3.94
N CYS A 112 1.48 6.37 -3.28
CA CYS A 112 0.57 7.48 -3.50
C CYS A 112 0.07 8.01 -2.15
N LYS A 113 -0.27 9.29 -2.08
CA LYS A 113 -0.77 9.94 -0.87
C LYS A 113 -2.07 10.66 -1.20
N PRO A 114 -3.10 10.56 -0.34
CA PRO A 114 -4.31 11.36 -0.50
C PRO A 114 -3.98 12.87 -0.53
N ASN A 115 -4.71 13.61 -1.34
CA ASN A 115 -4.54 15.05 -1.47
C ASN A 115 -5.49 15.82 -0.54
N SER A 116 -6.67 15.27 -0.23
CA SER A 116 -7.59 15.90 0.69
C SER A 116 -7.10 15.87 2.14
N GLU A 117 -7.45 16.90 2.91
CA GLU A 117 -7.30 16.93 4.36
C GLU A 117 -8.57 16.41 5.07
N ASP A 118 -9.71 16.36 4.36
CA ASP A 118 -10.95 15.85 4.90
C ASP A 118 -10.89 14.31 5.04
N PRO A 119 -11.21 13.75 6.22
CA PRO A 119 -11.08 12.30 6.45
C PRO A 119 -11.96 11.43 5.54
N ILE A 120 -13.14 11.92 5.11
CA ILE A 120 -14.06 11.17 4.26
C ILE A 120 -13.52 11.14 2.83
N ASP A 121 -13.06 12.28 2.34
CA ASP A 121 -12.41 12.37 1.04
C ASP A 121 -11.12 11.53 1.01
N GLN A 122 -10.31 11.59 2.06
CA GLN A 122 -9.10 10.74 2.19
C GLN A 122 -9.44 9.26 2.10
N PHE A 123 -10.46 8.82 2.84
CA PHE A 123 -10.90 7.43 2.79
C PHE A 123 -11.34 7.03 1.38
N THR A 124 -12.06 7.91 0.69
CA THR A 124 -12.49 7.70 -0.71
C THR A 124 -11.28 7.58 -1.65
N GLU A 125 -10.31 8.49 -1.53
CA GLU A 125 -9.07 8.44 -2.32
C GLU A 125 -8.28 7.14 -2.07
N LEU A 126 -8.23 6.63 -0.83
CA LEU A 126 -7.55 5.37 -0.52
C LEU A 126 -8.24 4.16 -1.17
N LEU A 127 -9.57 4.15 -1.26
CA LEU A 127 -10.31 3.12 -1.99
C LEU A 127 -10.05 3.21 -3.50
N ASP A 128 -10.01 4.42 -4.06
CA ASP A 128 -9.67 4.64 -5.46
C ASP A 128 -8.25 4.17 -5.77
N PHE A 129 -7.29 4.41 -4.87
CA PHE A 129 -5.91 3.92 -5.02
C PHE A 129 -5.86 2.38 -5.05
N ALA A 130 -6.62 1.71 -4.18
CA ALA A 130 -6.69 0.26 -4.17
C ALA A 130 -7.25 -0.29 -5.49
N GLN A 131 -8.29 0.34 -6.05
CA GLN A 131 -8.84 -0.02 -7.36
C GLN A 131 -7.81 0.20 -8.49
N ILE A 132 -7.16 1.36 -8.54
CA ILE A 132 -6.13 1.67 -9.54
C ILE A 132 -5.00 0.65 -9.49
N LEU A 133 -4.55 0.26 -8.30
CA LEU A 133 -3.52 -0.75 -8.11
C LEU A 133 -3.95 -2.12 -8.64
N TYR A 134 -5.20 -2.51 -8.38
CA TYR A 134 -5.75 -3.79 -8.85
C TYR A 134 -5.81 -3.85 -10.38
N GLU A 135 -6.38 -2.82 -11.02
CA GLU A 135 -6.44 -2.71 -12.49
C GLU A 135 -5.05 -2.74 -13.11
N TRP A 136 -4.12 -1.96 -12.56
CA TRP A 136 -2.72 -1.94 -12.98
C TRP A 136 -2.05 -3.32 -12.84
N ALA A 137 -2.26 -4.03 -11.74
CA ALA A 137 -1.70 -5.37 -11.54
C ALA A 137 -2.22 -6.38 -12.57
N ILE A 138 -3.47 -6.27 -13.00
CA ILE A 138 -4.05 -7.10 -14.07
C ILE A 138 -3.38 -6.82 -15.42
N GLU A 139 -3.11 -5.54 -15.73
CA GLU A 139 -2.53 -5.12 -17.02
C GLU A 139 -1.04 -5.42 -17.16
N LEU A 140 -0.31 -5.60 -16.07
CA LEU A 140 1.13 -5.90 -16.12
C LEU A 140 1.43 -7.23 -16.82
N ASP A 141 2.48 -7.24 -17.65
CA ASP A 141 3.04 -8.49 -18.19
C ASP A 141 3.83 -9.27 -17.12
N PHE A 142 4.20 -10.52 -17.42
CA PHE A 142 5.05 -11.30 -16.54
C PHE A 142 6.46 -10.71 -16.43
N ASN A 143 6.97 -10.61 -15.19
CA ASN A 143 8.34 -10.22 -14.91
C ASN A 143 9.25 -11.45 -14.87
N PHE A 144 9.94 -11.71 -15.98
CA PHE A 144 10.90 -12.80 -16.07
C PHE A 144 12.23 -12.50 -15.36
N SER A 145 12.50 -11.25 -15.01
CA SER A 145 13.80 -10.78 -14.49
C SER A 145 14.20 -11.40 -13.13
N GLY A 146 13.27 -12.03 -12.42
CA GLY A 146 13.49 -12.67 -11.12
C GLY A 146 13.24 -14.18 -11.11
N LEU A 147 12.76 -14.76 -12.21
CA LEU A 147 12.57 -16.20 -12.31
C LEU A 147 13.93 -16.83 -12.63
N ASN A 148 14.46 -17.63 -11.69
CA ASN A 148 15.53 -18.59 -11.99
C ASN A 148 14.94 -19.70 -12.87
N ILE A 149 14.62 -19.37 -14.12
CA ILE A 149 14.27 -20.38 -15.11
C ILE A 149 15.57 -21.11 -15.40
N ALA A 150 15.74 -22.26 -14.75
CA ALA A 150 16.64 -23.26 -15.27
C ALA A 150 16.07 -23.64 -16.63
N VAL A 151 16.66 -23.09 -17.69
CA VAL A 151 16.40 -23.57 -19.05
C VAL A 151 16.98 -24.97 -19.06
N ILE A 152 16.12 -25.94 -18.78
CA ILE A 152 16.47 -27.34 -18.98
C ILE A 152 16.51 -27.48 -20.50
N ASP A 153 17.71 -27.50 -21.06
CA ASP A 153 17.96 -27.90 -22.44
C ASP A 153 17.58 -29.38 -22.54
N LEU A 154 16.28 -29.64 -22.67
CA LEU A 154 15.77 -30.93 -23.09
C LEU A 154 16.16 -31.03 -24.55
N GLY A 155 17.34 -31.63 -24.78
CA GLY A 155 17.94 -31.76 -26.11
C GLY A 155 16.90 -32.07 -27.19
N SER A 156 17.15 -31.53 -28.37
CA SER A 156 16.28 -31.33 -29.53
C SER A 156 15.47 -32.52 -30.10
N GLU A 157 15.26 -33.58 -29.34
CA GLU A 157 14.53 -34.79 -29.74
C GLU A 157 13.14 -34.90 -29.13
N TYR A 158 12.74 -34.01 -28.21
CA TYR A 158 11.36 -33.98 -27.73
C TYR A 158 10.50 -33.05 -28.56
N ILE A 159 9.74 -33.67 -29.46
CA ILE A 159 8.58 -33.10 -30.15
C ILE A 159 7.73 -32.38 -29.11
N PHE A 160 7.66 -31.05 -29.21
CA PHE A 160 6.75 -30.25 -28.41
C PHE A 160 5.34 -30.83 -28.54
N SER A 161 4.75 -31.25 -27.42
CA SER A 161 3.34 -31.63 -27.40
C SER A 161 2.53 -30.40 -27.85
N PRO A 162 1.64 -30.52 -28.85
CA PRO A 162 0.88 -29.39 -29.43
C PRO A 162 0.01 -28.62 -28.42
N LEU A 163 -0.09 -29.09 -27.18
CA LEU A 163 -0.75 -28.40 -26.09
C LEU A 163 0.00 -27.15 -25.59
N VAL A 164 1.33 -27.13 -25.60
CA VAL A 164 2.11 -25.97 -25.09
C VAL A 164 2.11 -24.82 -26.09
N GLU A 165 2.15 -25.12 -27.39
CA GLU A 165 2.16 -24.13 -28.46
C GLU A 165 0.83 -23.34 -28.54
N SER A 166 -0.29 -23.98 -28.16
CA SER A 166 -1.60 -23.33 -28.05
C SER A 166 -1.72 -22.34 -26.89
N ALA A 167 -0.89 -22.47 -25.85
CA ALA A 167 -0.87 -21.56 -24.70
C ALA A 167 -0.05 -20.29 -24.98
N PHE A 168 1.00 -20.38 -25.80
CA PHE A 168 1.87 -19.22 -26.12
C PHE A 168 1.35 -18.39 -27.30
N LEU A 169 0.61 -18.97 -28.25
CA LEU A 169 0.09 -18.22 -29.40
C LEU A 169 -1.21 -17.45 -29.14
N ASN A 170 -1.90 -17.69 -28.02
CA ASN A 170 -3.16 -17.00 -27.69
C ASN A 170 -3.01 -15.75 -26.81
N VAL A 171 -1.79 -15.35 -26.43
CA VAL A 171 -1.54 -14.12 -25.66
C VAL A 171 -1.46 -12.87 -26.57
N GLY A 172 -1.49 -13.05 -27.90
CA GLY A 172 -1.47 -11.94 -28.84
C GLY A 172 -2.85 -11.67 -29.45
N LYS A 173 -3.46 -10.54 -29.05
CA LYS A 173 -4.62 -9.85 -29.66
C LYS A 173 -5.99 -10.20 -29.08
N THR A 174 -6.39 -9.48 -28.03
CA THR A 174 -7.80 -9.13 -27.85
C THR A 174 -7.91 -7.65 -27.45
N ASP A 175 -8.46 -6.86 -28.37
CA ASP A 175 -9.40 -5.71 -28.31
C ASP A 175 -9.71 -4.95 -26.99
N ALA A 176 -8.94 -5.09 -25.92
CA ALA A 176 -9.15 -4.38 -24.66
C ALA A 176 -8.83 -2.87 -24.78
N LYS A 177 -7.85 -2.52 -25.63
CA LYS A 177 -7.39 -1.13 -25.81
C LYS A 177 -8.44 -0.24 -26.48
N GLU A 178 -9.28 -0.78 -27.37
CA GLU A 178 -10.28 0.01 -28.10
C GLU A 178 -11.59 0.21 -27.33
N LYS A 179 -11.94 -0.70 -26.41
CA LYS A 179 -13.12 -0.53 -25.53
C LYS A 179 -12.90 0.50 -24.43
N MET A 180 -11.67 0.58 -23.89
CA MET A 180 -11.36 1.50 -22.80
C MET A 180 -11.23 2.96 -23.25
N GLU A 181 -10.76 3.21 -24.48
CA GLU A 181 -10.69 4.56 -25.05
C GLU A 181 -12.08 5.14 -25.37
N LYS A 182 -13.07 4.29 -25.68
CA LYS A 182 -14.47 4.69 -25.89
C LYS A 182 -15.18 5.06 -24.58
N GLN A 183 -14.94 4.33 -23.48
CA GLN A 183 -15.54 4.64 -22.18
C GLN A 183 -14.99 5.92 -21.54
N ASN A 184 -13.70 6.23 -21.71
CA ASN A 184 -13.12 7.47 -21.20
C ASN A 184 -13.56 8.73 -21.98
N LYS A 185 -13.89 8.60 -23.28
CA LYS A 185 -14.45 9.71 -24.07
C LYS A 185 -15.92 10.03 -23.74
N GLU A 186 -16.69 9.07 -23.21
CA GLU A 186 -18.06 9.32 -22.73
C GLU A 186 -18.10 9.94 -21.33
N LYS A 187 -17.20 9.53 -20.41
CA LYS A 187 -17.12 10.15 -19.08
C LYS A 187 -16.68 11.63 -19.10
N LEU A 188 -15.86 12.04 -20.08
CA LEU A 188 -15.44 13.44 -20.22
C LEU A 188 -16.52 14.38 -20.80
N LYS A 189 -17.58 13.85 -21.42
CA LYS A 189 -18.67 14.68 -21.99
C LYS A 189 -19.78 15.01 -21.00
N HIS A 190 -19.84 14.33 -19.85
CA HIS A 190 -20.90 14.53 -18.86
C HIS A 190 -20.58 15.54 -17.75
N THR A 191 -19.39 16.14 -17.74
CA THR A 191 -18.98 17.16 -16.75
C THR A 191 -19.08 18.61 -17.24
N SER A 192 -19.51 18.86 -18.48
CA SER A 192 -19.76 20.20 -19.00
C SER A 192 -21.23 20.37 -19.38
N ASN A 193 -22.13 20.52 -18.40
CA ASN A 193 -23.40 21.26 -18.52
C ASN A 193 -24.21 21.16 -17.22
N LYS A 194 -24.00 22.13 -16.31
CA LYS A 194 -25.02 22.66 -15.39
C LYS A 194 -24.45 23.86 -14.62
N SER A 195 -24.44 25.03 -15.28
CA SER A 195 -24.45 26.32 -14.60
C SER A 195 -25.89 26.84 -14.59
N ASN A 196 -26.70 26.33 -13.67
CA ASN A 196 -27.95 27.00 -13.30
C ASN A 196 -27.61 27.96 -12.16
N GLY A 197 -27.86 29.24 -12.38
CA GLY A 197 -27.52 30.32 -11.45
C GLY A 197 -28.24 30.18 -10.10
N PRO A 198 -27.67 30.77 -9.04
CA PRO A 198 -28.30 30.77 -7.72
C PRO A 198 -29.48 31.75 -7.72
N ASP A 199 -30.63 31.20 -7.31
CA ASP A 199 -31.83 31.93 -6.95
C ASP A 199 -31.54 32.83 -5.74
N THR A 200 -31.83 34.12 -5.87
CA THR A 200 -31.63 35.13 -4.83
C THR A 200 -32.71 35.01 -3.76
N GLY A 201 -32.51 34.07 -2.83
CA GLY A 201 -33.27 33.96 -1.59
C GLY A 201 -32.79 34.97 -0.55
N GLU A 202 -33.60 36.00 -0.32
CA GLU A 202 -33.41 37.06 0.67
C GLU A 202 -33.45 36.49 2.11
N ILE A 203 -32.29 36.29 2.74
CA ILE A 203 -32.20 35.90 4.16
C ILE A 203 -32.03 37.17 5.01
N ARG A 204 -33.11 37.58 5.69
CA ARG A 204 -33.07 38.65 6.71
C ARG A 204 -32.30 38.18 7.94
N LEU A 205 -31.06 38.67 8.09
CA LEU A 205 -30.27 38.56 9.31
C LEU A 205 -30.81 39.52 10.38
N LYS A 206 -31.20 38.96 11.53
CA LYS A 206 -31.50 39.72 12.75
C LYS A 206 -30.20 40.27 13.34
N GLU A 207 -30.21 41.56 13.66
CA GLU A 207 -29.11 42.27 14.32
C GLU A 207 -28.76 41.62 15.66
N VAL A 208 -27.53 41.13 15.78
CA VAL A 208 -26.94 40.74 17.07
C VAL A 208 -26.26 41.96 17.68
N THR A 209 -26.85 42.45 18.76
CA THR A 209 -26.37 43.58 19.55
C THR A 209 -24.97 43.33 20.12
N LYS A 210 -24.08 44.32 19.94
CA LYS A 210 -22.71 44.38 20.44
C LYS A 210 -22.65 44.29 21.97
N ALA A 211 -22.08 43.21 22.50
CA ALA A 211 -21.66 43.13 23.89
C ALA A 211 -20.26 43.77 24.08
N LYS A 212 -20.23 44.86 24.86
CA LYS A 212 -19.04 45.57 25.35
C LYS A 212 -18.10 44.60 26.07
N ARG A 213 -16.90 44.36 25.53
CA ARG A 213 -15.78 43.76 26.28
C ARG A 213 -15.15 44.82 27.20
N LYS A 214 -15.24 44.56 28.49
CA LYS A 214 -14.67 45.35 29.60
C LYS A 214 -13.16 45.10 29.65
N ARG A 215 -12.38 46.18 29.65
CA ARG A 215 -10.93 46.20 29.92
C ARG A 215 -10.70 45.80 31.38
N CYS A 216 -9.73 44.91 31.63
CA CYS A 216 -9.04 44.80 32.92
C CYS A 216 -7.53 44.94 32.66
N ASN A 217 -6.97 46.03 33.18
CA ASN A 217 -5.54 46.25 33.41
C ASN A 217 -5.25 45.95 34.88
N SER A 218 -4.13 45.27 35.15
CA SER A 218 -3.28 45.30 36.36
C SER A 218 -2.71 43.88 36.54
N SER A 219 -1.47 43.63 36.95
CA SER A 219 -0.25 44.39 37.20
C SER A 219 0.78 43.32 37.63
N ALA A 220 2.07 43.64 37.47
CA ALA A 220 3.28 42.99 38.00
C ALA A 220 3.14 42.02 39.19
N ILE A 221 4.03 41.01 39.28
CA ILE A 221 5.00 40.82 40.38
C ILE A 221 5.89 39.56 40.17
N ALA A 222 7.19 39.79 40.44
CA ALA A 222 8.26 38.92 40.94
C ALA A 222 8.81 37.68 40.20
N LYS A 223 10.13 37.77 40.03
CA LYS A 223 11.15 36.71 39.93
C LYS A 223 11.08 35.73 41.11
N SER A 224 11.34 34.45 40.85
CA SER A 224 12.17 33.62 41.74
C SER A 224 12.78 32.43 40.99
N GLU A 225 14.00 32.11 41.39
CA GLU A 225 14.91 31.10 40.86
C GLU A 225 14.45 29.68 41.20
N SER A 226 14.75 28.70 40.33
CA SER A 226 15.09 27.36 40.81
C SER A 226 15.94 26.59 39.79
N LYS A 227 17.25 26.55 40.06
CA LYS A 227 18.14 25.46 39.65
C LYS A 227 17.83 24.25 40.52
N LYS A 228 17.60 23.07 39.92
CA LYS A 228 17.91 21.78 40.54
C LYS A 228 18.24 20.75 39.47
N GLU A 229 19.54 20.49 39.32
CA GLU A 229 20.08 19.30 38.67
C GLU A 229 19.72 18.06 39.50
N SER A 230 19.09 17.06 38.88
CA SER A 230 18.98 15.71 39.44
C SER A 230 19.91 14.76 38.70
N LYS A 231 21.05 14.43 39.33
CA LYS A 231 21.96 13.36 38.92
C LYS A 231 21.39 12.02 39.43
N ASN A 232 20.81 11.21 38.55
CA ASN A 232 20.52 9.81 38.86
C ASN A 232 21.78 8.97 38.60
N LYS A 233 22.45 8.55 39.68
CA LYS A 233 23.46 7.48 39.67
C LYS A 233 22.73 6.15 39.90
N SER A 234 22.63 5.30 38.87
CA SER A 234 22.24 3.90 39.04
C SER A 234 23.48 3.08 39.43
N GLY A 235 23.44 2.49 40.62
CA GLY A 235 24.44 1.54 41.08
C GLY A 235 24.14 0.14 40.56
N TYR A 236 25.14 -0.51 39.96
CA TYR A 236 25.14 -1.95 39.70
C TYR A 236 25.76 -2.68 40.91
N PRO A 237 25.11 -3.72 41.46
CA PRO A 237 25.73 -4.58 42.47
C PRO A 237 26.75 -5.53 41.83
N LYS A 238 27.97 -5.56 42.41
CA LYS A 238 28.99 -6.58 42.12
C LYS A 238 28.53 -7.93 42.68
N LYS A 239 28.54 -8.96 41.83
CA LYS A 239 28.47 -10.36 42.27
C LYS A 239 29.80 -10.76 42.89
N ASN A 240 29.78 -11.20 44.13
CA ASN A 240 30.87 -11.95 44.74
C ASN A 240 30.91 -13.35 44.10
N LYS A 241 32.13 -13.79 43.77
CA LYS A 241 32.44 -15.19 43.48
C LYS A 241 32.91 -15.81 44.80
N ASP A 242 32.24 -16.88 45.19
CA ASP A 242 32.82 -17.99 45.95
C ASP A 242 32.89 -19.19 44.99
#